data_AF-A0A9P7DPU8-F1
#
_entry.id   AF-A0A9P7DPU8-F1
#
_cell.length_a   1.000
_cell.length_b   1.000
_cell.length_c   1.000
_cell.angle_alpha   90.00
_cell.angle_beta   90.00
_cell.angle_gamma   90.00
#
_symmetry.space_group_name_H-M   'P 1'
#
loop_
_entity.id
_entity.type
_entity.pdbx_description
1 polymer ?
#
loop_
_entity_poly.entity_id
_entity_poly.type
_entity_poly.pdbx_seq_one_letter_code
_entity_poly.pdbx_strand_id
1 'polypeptide(L)'
;HHWIIAAEEPKILMHSHNCQDPTACNEDWHGIWWNGMGQFLLNGRNPQPYSDAVKCFKELKFGQVSEGCKELMFKLLDQGAAFHHAEHFISEACHLLVVKLVFKP
;
A
#
# COMPACT_ATOMS: atom_id res chain seq x y z
N HIS A 1 10.64 -16.61 -5.54
CA HIS A 1 9.28 -16.11 -5.78
C HIS A 1 8.62 -15.98 -4.41
N HIS A 2 8.68 -14.80 -3.77
CA HIS A 2 8.03 -14.57 -2.48
C HIS A 2 6.65 -13.99 -2.76
N TRP A 3 5.60 -14.76 -2.44
CA TRP A 3 4.24 -14.61 -2.97
C TRP A 3 3.23 -14.03 -1.97
N ILE A 4 3.69 -13.49 -0.85
CA ILE A 4 2.83 -12.76 0.08
C ILE A 4 3.55 -11.48 0.43
N ILE A 5 3.06 -10.38 -0.14
CA ILE A 5 3.53 -9.04 0.18
C ILE A 5 2.55 -8.49 1.21
N ALA A 6 3.02 -8.29 2.44
CA ALA A 6 2.24 -7.58 3.44
C ALA A 6 2.16 -6.11 3.02
N ALA A 7 1.07 -5.76 2.33
CA ALA A 7 0.79 -4.42 1.86
C ALA A 7 -0.31 -3.80 2.73
N GLU A 8 -0.04 -2.61 3.27
CA GLU A 8 -1.03 -1.81 4.00
C GLU A 8 -1.58 -0.69 3.13
N GLU A 9 -2.79 -0.23 3.45
CA GLU A 9 -3.36 0.95 2.80
C GLU A 9 -2.52 2.20 3.14
N PRO A 10 -1.95 2.88 2.13
CA PRO A 10 -1.29 4.16 2.37
C PRO A 10 -2.25 5.19 2.95
N LYS A 11 -1.84 5.86 4.03
CA LYS A 11 -2.62 6.94 4.64
C LYS A 11 -2.30 8.28 4.01
N ILE A 12 -3.34 9.01 3.64
CA ILE A 12 -3.22 10.40 3.22
C ILE A 12 -3.24 11.28 4.47
N LEU A 13 -2.11 11.92 4.76
CA LEU A 13 -1.99 12.82 5.90
C LEU A 13 -2.59 14.20 5.62
N MET A 14 -2.59 14.63 4.35
CA MET A 14 -3.16 15.89 3.90
C MET A 14 -3.86 15.70 2.56
N HIS A 15 -5.13 16.09 2.50
CA HIS A 15 -5.89 16.14 1.27
C HIS A 15 -5.43 17.29 0.39
N SER A 16 -5.60 17.12 -0.93
CA SER A 16 -5.37 18.20 -1.88
C SER A 16 -6.36 19.35 -1.68
N HIS A 17 -5.95 20.57 -2.04
CA HIS A 17 -6.76 21.78 -1.97
C HIS A 17 -8.09 21.72 -2.76
N ASN A 18 -8.17 20.82 -3.75
CA ASN A 18 -9.38 20.58 -4.54
C ASN A 18 -10.26 19.44 -4.01
N CYS A 19 -9.93 18.86 -2.86
CA CYS A 19 -10.79 17.89 -2.19
C CYS A 19 -11.92 18.61 -1.45
N GLN A 20 -13.16 18.39 -1.90
CA GLN A 20 -14.34 19.02 -1.29
C GLN A 20 -14.89 18.26 -0.09
N ASP A 21 -14.68 16.94 -0.05
CA ASP A 21 -15.12 16.06 1.03
C ASP A 21 -14.00 15.09 1.42
N PRO A 22 -13.17 15.46 2.42
CA PRO A 22 -12.10 14.61 2.93
C PRO A 22 -12.57 13.25 3.45
N THR A 23 -13.78 13.19 4.01
CA THR A 23 -14.34 11.96 4.59
C THR A 23 -14.72 10.99 3.47
N ALA A 24 -15.52 11.45 2.50
CA ALA A 24 -15.90 10.63 1.35
C ALA A 24 -14.68 10.22 0.51
N CYS A 25 -13.68 11.11 0.37
CA CYS A 25 -12.42 10.79 -0.30
C CYS A 25 -11.67 9.65 0.40
N ASN A 26 -11.59 9.67 1.74
CA ASN A 26 -10.94 8.61 2.50
C ASN A 26 -11.72 7.28 2.43
N GLU A 27 -13.04 7.33 2.50
CA GLU A 27 -13.89 6.12 2.39
C GLU A 27 -13.80 5.49 1.00
N ASP A 28 -13.83 6.30 -0.07
CA ASP A 28 -13.68 5.83 -1.45
C ASP A 28 -12.29 5.25 -1.68
N TRP A 29 -11.24 5.89 -1.14
CA TRP A 29 -9.88 5.35 -1.14
C TRP A 29 -9.80 3.99 -0.49
N HIS A 30 -10.32 3.87 0.73
CA HIS A 30 -10.34 2.64 1.49
C HIS A 30 -11.03 1.51 0.73
N GLY A 31 -12.20 1.83 0.17
CA GLY A 31 -12.96 0.91 -0.67
C GLY A 31 -12.18 0.46 -1.90
N ILE A 32 -11.61 1.39 -2.66
CA ILE A 32 -10.88 1.07 -3.90
C ILE A 32 -9.58 0.32 -3.60
N TRP A 33 -8.88 0.66 -2.53
CA TRP A 33 -7.67 -0.05 -2.12
C TRP A 33 -7.96 -1.53 -1.88
N TRP A 34 -8.91 -1.86 -1.01
CA TRP A 34 -9.17 -3.27 -0.67
C TRP A 34 -9.92 -4.03 -1.78
N ASN A 35 -10.83 -3.36 -2.50
CA ASN A 35 -11.58 -4.00 -3.57
C ASN A 35 -10.78 -4.09 -4.89
N GLY A 36 -9.87 -3.16 -5.14
CA GLY A 36 -9.03 -3.10 -6.34
C GLY A 36 -7.65 -3.70 -6.11
N MET A 37 -6.80 -3.01 -5.33
CA MET A 37 -5.44 -3.47 -5.06
C MET A 37 -5.43 -4.81 -4.33
N GLY A 38 -6.31 -4.99 -3.35
CA GLY A 38 -6.44 -6.26 -2.62
C GLY A 38 -6.72 -7.44 -3.56
N GLN A 39 -7.53 -7.26 -4.61
CA GLN A 39 -7.74 -8.30 -5.61
C GLN A 39 -6.50 -8.57 -6.45
N PHE A 40 -5.75 -7.55 -6.87
CA PHE A 40 -4.53 -7.76 -7.66
C PHE A 40 -3.43 -8.47 -6.87
N LEU A 41 -3.31 -8.17 -5.57
CA LEU A 41 -2.27 -8.74 -4.72
C LEU A 41 -2.63 -10.11 -4.13
N LEU A 42 -3.89 -10.32 -3.76
CA LEU A 42 -4.32 -11.49 -2.97
C LEU A 42 -5.08 -12.54 -3.79
N ASN A 43 -5.33 -12.31 -5.08
CA ASN A 43 -5.96 -13.31 -5.92
C ASN A 43 -5.02 -14.49 -6.17
N GLY A 44 -5.20 -15.58 -5.41
CA GLY A 44 -4.39 -16.79 -5.49
C GLY A 44 -4.44 -17.51 -6.84
N ARG A 45 -5.37 -17.18 -7.74
CA ARG A 45 -5.41 -17.72 -9.10
C ARG A 45 -4.45 -17.02 -10.06
N ASN A 46 -4.09 -15.76 -9.77
CA ASN A 46 -3.23 -14.94 -10.62
C ASN A 46 -2.58 -13.82 -9.78
N PRO A 47 -1.63 -14.15 -8.88
CA PRO A 47 -0.97 -13.14 -8.07
C PRO A 47 -0.14 -12.21 -8.96
N GLN A 48 -0.47 -10.92 -8.97
CA GLN A 48 0.29 -9.93 -9.73
C GLN A 48 1.52 -9.47 -8.92
N PRO A 49 2.69 -9.29 -9.56
CA PRO A 49 3.77 -8.52 -8.97
C PRO A 49 3.27 -7.13 -8.57
N TYR A 50 3.74 -6.59 -7.45
CA TYR A 50 3.26 -5.28 -6.96
C TYR A 50 3.37 -4.17 -8.02
N SER A 51 4.46 -4.13 -8.77
CA SER A 51 4.66 -3.15 -9.85
C SER A 51 3.59 -3.21 -10.92
N ASP A 52 3.07 -4.41 -11.23
CA ASP A 52 2.03 -4.59 -12.23
C ASP A 52 0.64 -4.36 -11.63
N ALA A 53 0.44 -4.78 -10.38
CA ALA A 53 -0.76 -4.45 -9.61
C ALA A 53 -0.96 -2.93 -9.50
N VAL A 54 0.11 -2.15 -9.26
CA VAL A 54 0.06 -0.68 -9.22
C VAL A 54 -0.32 -0.09 -10.57
N LYS A 55 0.17 -0.63 -11.69
CA LYS A 55 -0.23 -0.15 -13.03
C LYS A 55 -1.72 -0.35 -13.25
N CYS A 56 -2.22 -1.57 -13.02
CA CYS A 56 -3.65 -1.87 -13.15
C CYS A 56 -4.51 -1.05 -12.19
N PHE A 57 -4.03 -0.81 -10.97
CA PHE A 57 -4.71 -0.01 -9.96
C PHE A 57 -4.85 1.46 -10.37
N LYS A 58 -3.81 2.05 -10.96
CA LYS A 58 -3.83 3.43 -11.47
C LYS A 58 -4.85 3.63 -12.61
N GLU A 59 -5.25 2.56 -13.28
CA GLU A 59 -6.25 2.57 -14.37
C GLU A 59 -7.69 2.41 -13.87
N LEU A 60 -7.90 2.09 -12.59
CA LEU A 60 -9.24 1.95 -12.03
C LEU A 60 -10.00 3.28 -12.02
N LYS A 61 -11.32 3.19 -12.10
CA LYS A 61 -12.20 4.35 -11.91
C LYS A 61 -12.41 4.60 -10.43
N PHE A 62 -12.05 5.79 -9.99
CA PHE A 62 -12.30 6.28 -8.64
C PHE A 62 -13.57 7.13 -8.63
N GLY A 63 -14.32 7.09 -7.53
CA GLY A 63 -15.56 7.82 -7.36
C GLY A 63 -15.30 9.22 -6.80
N GLN A 64 -15.25 9.30 -5.47
CA GLN A 64 -15.17 10.56 -4.70
C GLN A 64 -13.74 11.04 -4.49
N VAL A 65 -12.72 10.24 -4.80
CA VAL A 65 -11.34 10.71 -4.74
C VAL A 65 -11.09 11.80 -5.79
N SER A 66 -10.75 13.00 -5.34
CA SER A 66 -10.35 14.11 -6.23
C SER A 66 -9.04 13.78 -6.97
N GLU A 67 -8.85 14.34 -8.17
CA GLU A 67 -7.61 14.14 -8.95
C GLU A 67 -6.35 14.50 -8.16
N GLY A 68 -6.38 15.58 -7.37
CA GLY A 68 -5.24 15.96 -6.54
C GLY A 68 -4.93 14.95 -5.45
N CYS A 69 -5.96 14.37 -4.81
CA CYS A 69 -5.76 13.28 -3.85
C CYS A 69 -5.24 12.00 -4.52
N LYS A 70 -5.70 11.67 -5.74
CA LYS A 70 -5.17 10.53 -6.51
C LYS A 70 -3.68 10.67 -6.78
N GLU A 71 -3.24 11.84 -7.25
CA GLU A 71 -1.83 12.10 -7.51
C GLU A 71 -0.96 11.94 -6.25
N LEU A 72 -1.44 12.43 -5.11
CA LEU A 72 -0.77 12.24 -3.81
C LEU A 72 -0.70 10.76 -3.43
N MET A 73 -1.80 10.02 -3.56
CA MET A 73 -1.82 8.57 -3.30
C MET A 73 -0.84 7.82 -4.19
N PHE A 74 -0.82 8.11 -5.49
CA PHE A 74 0.07 7.44 -6.43
C PHE A 74 1.54 7.72 -6.09
N LYS A 75 1.88 8.94 -5.66
CA LYS A 75 3.23 9.25 -5.15
C LYS A 75 3.58 8.41 -3.92
N LEU A 76 2.64 8.24 -2.98
CA LEU A 76 2.86 7.41 -1.79
C LEU A 76 3.08 5.93 -2.16
N LEU A 77 2.33 5.41 -3.14
CA LEU A 77 2.52 4.05 -3.65
C LEU A 77 3.89 3.89 -4.32
N ASP A 78 4.29 4.85 -5.14
CA ASP A 78 5.59 4.84 -5.84
C ASP A 78 6.77 4.96 -4.84
N GLN A 79 6.54 5.53 -3.66
CA GLN A 79 7.49 5.58 -2.54
C GLN A 79 7.53 4.30 -1.71
N GLY A 80 6.66 3.32 -1.97
CA GLY A 80 6.60 2.08 -1.19
C GLY A 80 5.94 2.25 0.19
N ALA A 81 5.15 3.31 0.41
CA ALA A 81 4.50 3.56 1.70
C ALA A 81 3.56 2.43 2.16
N ALA A 82 3.12 1.57 1.23
CA ALA A 82 2.36 0.36 1.52
C ALA A 82 3.17 -0.74 2.23
N PHE A 83 4.50 -0.58 2.37
CA PHE A 83 5.40 -1.59 2.93
C PHE A 83 6.09 -1.15 4.21
N HIS A 84 5.84 0.05 4.72
CA HIS A 84 6.51 0.56 5.90
C HIS A 84 6.44 -0.42 7.08
N HIS A 85 5.26 -0.99 7.35
CA HIS A 85 5.14 -1.98 8.42
C HIS A 85 5.95 -3.26 8.15
N ALA A 86 5.92 -3.76 6.91
CA ALA A 86 6.65 -4.98 6.53
C ALA A 86 8.16 -4.77 6.63
N GLU A 87 8.67 -3.64 6.14
CA GLU A 87 10.08 -3.25 6.22
C GLU A 87 10.54 -3.10 7.67
N HIS A 88 9.73 -2.43 8.50
CA HIS A 88 9.99 -2.29 9.94
C HIS A 88 10.09 -3.66 10.62
N PHE A 89 9.10 -4.53 10.38
CA PHE A 89 9.07 -5.87 10.96
C PHE A 89 10.29 -6.70 10.54
N ILE A 90 10.65 -6.68 9.25
CA ILE A 90 11.84 -7.38 8.74
C ILE A 90 13.11 -6.85 9.44
N SER A 91 13.24 -5.53 9.56
CA SER A 91 14.38 -4.90 10.24
C SER A 91 14.49 -5.33 11.71
N GLU A 92 13.37 -5.31 12.44
CA GLU A 92 13.33 -5.77 13.84
C GLU A 92 13.65 -7.26 13.96
N ALA A 93 13.07 -8.10 13.11
CA ALA A 93 13.33 -9.54 13.11
C ALA A 93 14.81 -9.84 12.84
N CYS A 94 15.41 -9.17 11.85
CA CYS A 94 16.84 -9.27 11.56
C CYS A 94 17.69 -8.86 12.76
N HIS A 95 17.36 -7.73 13.40
CA HIS A 95 18.07 -7.26 14.59
C HIS A 95 18.01 -8.29 15.74
N LEU A 96 16.82 -8.82 16.03
CA LEU A 96 16.63 -9.84 17.05
C LEU A 96 17.40 -11.13 16.75
N LEU A 97 17.44 -11.55 15.48
CA LEU A 97 18.20 -12.72 15.05
C LEU A 97 19.70 -12.51 15.25
N VAL A 98 20.25 -11.35 14.88
CA VAL A 98 21.65 -11.01 15.13
C VAL A 98 21.96 -11.06 16.62
N VAL A 99 21.13 -10.44 17.45
CA VAL A 99 21.32 -10.46 18.91
C VAL A 99 21.32 -11.89 19.46
N LYS A 100 20.39 -12.73 19.01
CA LYS A 100 20.30 -14.12 19.50
C LYS A 100 21.41 -15.03 18.99
N LEU A 101 21.83 -14.88 17.73
CA LEU A 101 22.81 -15.77 17.08
C LEU A 101 24.26 -15.35 17.31
N VAL A 102 24.53 -14.06 17.52
CA VAL A 102 25.89 -13.55 17.74
C VAL A 102 26.25 -13.50 19.24
N PHE A 103 25.29 -13.27 20.13
CA PHE A 103 25.56 -13.08 21.56
C PHE A 103 25.14 -14.26 22.46
N LYS A 104 24.60 -15.35 21.90
CA LYS A 104 24.42 -16.63 22.61
C LYS A 104 24.71 -17.83 21.68
N PRO A 105 25.86 -18.52 21.84
CA PRO A 105 25.94 -19.93 21.53
C PRO A 105 25.06 -20.76 22.49
#